data_AF-A0A9E2FY98-F1
#
_entry.id   AF-A0A9E2FY98-F1
#
_cell.length_a   1.000
_cell.length_b   1.000
_cell.length_c   1.000
_cell.angle_alpha   90.00
_cell.angle_beta   90.00
_cell.angle_gamma   90.00
#
_symmetry.space_group_name_H-M   'P 1'
#
loop_
_entity.id
_entity.type
_entity.pdbx_description
1 polymer ?
#
loop_
_entity_poly.entity_id
_entity_poly.type
_entity_poly.pdbx_seq_one_letter_code
_entity_poly.pdbx_strand_id
1 'polypeptide(L)'
;MTEETQKLIFLNRFSPPRNRAKEPAMVYGIVKQHNGFISVTSAPGQGTTFDIYFPLSDARPALETIISGDILPRGSETILVVDDTPSIRQFIRDALDPLGYKIL
;
A
#
# COMPACT_ATOMS: atom_id res chain seq x y z
N MET A 1 -5.23 -22.38 -16.63
CA MET A 1 -5.33 -20.90 -16.77
C MET A 1 -4.18 -20.47 -17.66
N THR A 2 -4.41 -19.73 -18.74
CA THR A 2 -3.33 -19.31 -19.67
C THR A 2 -2.56 -18.11 -19.11
N GLU A 3 -1.31 -17.88 -19.51
CA GLU A 3 -0.51 -16.70 -19.10
C GLU A 3 -1.24 -15.37 -19.39
N GLU A 4 -1.99 -15.30 -20.49
CA GLU A 4 -2.86 -14.17 -20.84
C GLU A 4 -3.93 -13.91 -19.77
N THR A 5 -4.48 -14.96 -19.16
CA THR A 5 -5.50 -14.85 -18.10
C THR A 5 -4.89 -14.43 -16.77
N GLN A 6 -3.66 -14.85 -16.48
CA GLN A 6 -2.91 -14.37 -15.30
C GLN A 6 -2.57 -12.89 -15.42
N LYS A 7 -2.16 -12.44 -16.61
CA LYS A 7 -1.97 -11.03 -16.91
C LYS A 7 -3.26 -10.23 -16.75
N LEU A 8 -4.43 -10.74 -17.13
CA LEU A 8 -5.71 -10.02 -17.02
C LEU A 8 -6.23 -9.80 -15.59
N ILE A 9 -5.79 -10.59 -14.61
CA ILE A 9 -6.13 -10.38 -13.18
C ILE A 9 -5.39 -9.16 -12.61
N PHE A 10 -4.21 -8.84 -13.15
CA PHE A 10 -3.32 -7.80 -12.63
C PHE A 10 -3.07 -6.62 -13.58
N LEU A 11 -3.23 -6.82 -14.89
CA LEU A 11 -3.27 -5.77 -15.89
C LEU A 11 -4.68 -5.23 -15.94
N ASN A 12 -4.81 -4.06 -15.33
CA ASN A 12 -5.78 -2.99 -15.49
C ASN A 12 -6.44 -2.86 -16.90
N ARG A 13 -7.12 -3.89 -17.41
CA ARG A 13 -7.92 -3.88 -18.66
C ARG A 13 -9.40 -3.67 -18.39
N PHE A 14 -9.85 -3.92 -17.16
CA PHE A 14 -11.20 -3.56 -16.74
C PHE A 14 -11.09 -2.41 -15.74
N SER A 15 -11.01 -1.17 -16.23
CA SER A 15 -11.38 0.00 -15.44
C SER A 15 -12.85 -0.16 -15.06
N PRO A 16 -13.21 -0.48 -13.81
CA PRO A 16 -14.60 -0.46 -13.40
C PRO A 16 -15.01 1.01 -13.26
N PRO A 17 -16.30 1.36 -13.39
CA PRO A 17 -16.75 2.71 -13.16
C PRO A 17 -16.37 3.16 -11.75
N ARG A 18 -15.41 4.10 -11.69
CA ARG A 18 -14.98 5.05 -10.63
C ARG A 18 -15.09 4.71 -9.13
N ASN A 19 -15.56 3.54 -8.67
CA ASN A 19 -15.89 3.34 -7.27
C ASN A 19 -15.97 1.89 -6.74
N ARG A 20 -15.26 0.89 -7.30
CA ARG A 20 -15.13 -0.43 -6.62
C ARG A 20 -13.73 -1.03 -6.74
N ALA A 21 -13.15 -1.29 -5.56
CA ALA A 21 -11.97 -2.08 -5.20
C ALA A 21 -10.65 -1.77 -5.93
N LYS A 22 -9.82 -0.92 -5.30
CA LYS A 22 -8.38 -0.71 -5.61
C LYS A 22 -7.49 -1.91 -5.21
N GLU A 23 -8.04 -3.04 -4.76
CA GLU A 23 -7.32 -4.03 -3.93
C GLU A 23 -6.38 -4.99 -4.69
N PRO A 24 -6.78 -5.65 -5.80
CA PRO A 24 -5.87 -6.57 -6.51
C PRO A 24 -4.69 -5.86 -7.19
N ALA A 25 -4.93 -4.61 -7.62
CA ALA A 25 -3.89 -3.75 -8.20
C ALA A 25 -2.84 -3.31 -7.17
N MET A 26 -3.25 -3.09 -5.91
CA MET A 26 -2.32 -2.74 -4.84
C MET A 26 -1.35 -3.89 -4.54
N VAL A 27 -1.85 -5.12 -4.42
CA VAL A 27 -0.98 -6.29 -4.15
C VAL A 27 0.03 -6.47 -5.28
N TYR A 28 -0.41 -6.41 -6.54
CA TYR A 28 0.52 -6.48 -7.67
C TYR A 28 1.54 -5.34 -7.66
N GLY A 29 1.09 -4.12 -7.37
CA GLY A 29 1.94 -2.94 -7.23
C GLY A 29 3.02 -3.13 -6.16
N ILE A 30 2.63 -3.55 -4.96
CA ILE A 30 3.54 -3.83 -3.84
C ILE A 30 4.52 -4.93 -4.22
N VAL A 31 4.04 -6.05 -4.76
CA VAL A 31 4.91 -7.16 -5.16
C VAL A 31 5.95 -6.69 -6.17
N LYS A 32 5.56 -5.90 -7.17
CA LYS A 32 6.50 -5.37 -8.17
C LYS A 32 7.44 -4.31 -7.63
N GLN A 33 6.98 -3.42 -6.76
CA GLN A 33 7.83 -2.42 -6.10
C GLN A 33 8.94 -3.06 -5.26
N HIS A 34 8.68 -4.25 -4.70
CA HIS A 34 9.65 -5.04 -3.95
C HIS A 34 10.37 -6.10 -4.80
N ASN A 35 10.41 -5.94 -6.13
CA ASN A 35 11.07 -6.86 -7.06
C ASN A 35 10.59 -8.32 -6.96
N GLY A 36 9.36 -8.52 -6.51
CA GLY A 36 8.72 -9.82 -6.32
C GLY A 36 7.97 -10.33 -7.54
N PHE A 37 7.49 -11.56 -7.39
CA PHE A 37 6.70 -12.29 -8.36
C PHE A 37 5.40 -12.79 -7.73
N ILE A 38 4.31 -12.79 -8.51
CA ILE A 38 3.00 -13.28 -8.09
C ILE A 38 2.41 -14.18 -9.16
N SER A 39 1.92 -15.36 -8.77
CA SER A 39 1.17 -16.29 -9.61
C SER A 39 -0.17 -16.65 -9.01
N VAL A 40 -1.13 -17.02 -9.86
CA VAL A 40 -2.50 -17.37 -9.44
C VAL A 40 -2.90 -18.69 -10.06
N THR A 41 -3.41 -19.58 -9.21
CA THR A 41 -3.99 -20.86 -9.59
C THR A 41 -5.44 -20.90 -9.12
N SER A 42 -6.39 -21.04 -10.05
CA SER A 42 -7.83 -21.06 -9.74
C SER A 42 -8.55 -22.06 -10.63
N ALA A 43 -9.53 -22.76 -10.05
CA ALA A 43 -10.45 -23.63 -10.79
C ALA A 43 -11.86 -23.57 -10.16
N PRO A 44 -12.94 -23.55 -10.98
CA PRO A 44 -14.31 -23.53 -10.49
C PRO A 44 -14.58 -24.67 -9.50
N GLY A 45 -15.17 -24.35 -8.35
CA GLY A 45 -15.46 -25.33 -7.29
C GLY A 45 -14.26 -25.80 -6.48
N GLN A 46 -13.03 -25.40 -6.83
CA GLN A 46 -11.78 -25.78 -6.12
C GLN A 46 -11.14 -24.59 -5.39
N GLY A 47 -11.64 -23.37 -5.59
CA GLY A 47 -11.11 -22.16 -4.98
C GLY A 47 -9.98 -21.53 -5.78
N THR A 48 -9.27 -20.60 -5.14
CA THR A 48 -8.21 -19.78 -5.74
C THR A 48 -7.03 -19.67 -4.78
N THR A 49 -5.82 -19.88 -5.30
CA THR A 49 -4.54 -19.75 -4.59
C THR A 49 -3.68 -18.68 -5.26
N PHE A 50 -3.04 -17.83 -4.45
CA PHE A 50 -2.08 -16.83 -4.86
C PHE A 50 -0.73 -17.16 -4.25
N ASP A 51 0.29 -17.38 -5.08
CA ASP A 51 1.66 -17.60 -4.63
C ASP A 51 2.45 -16.31 -4.84
N ILE A 52 3.12 -15.82 -3.79
CA ILE A 52 3.87 -14.57 -3.79
C ILE A 52 5.31 -14.86 -3.37
N TYR A 53 6.25 -14.40 -4.18
CA TYR A 53 7.69 -14.60 -4.00
C TYR A 53 8.38 -13.24 -3.91
N PHE A 54 9.25 -13.08 -2.93
CA PHE A 54 10.13 -11.92 -2.80
C PHE A 54 11.59 -12.36 -2.86
N PRO A 55 12.51 -11.51 -3.36
CA PRO A 55 13.94 -11.76 -3.25
C PRO A 55 14.34 -11.99 -1.79
N LEU A 56 15.27 -12.93 -1.57
CA LEU A 56 15.84 -13.13 -0.24
C LEU A 56 16.57 -11.85 0.17
N SER A 57 16.31 -11.38 1.39
CA SER A 57 17.00 -10.23 1.95
C SER A 57 18.25 -10.69 2.69
N ASP A 58 19.39 -10.06 2.40
CA ASP A 58 20.62 -10.22 3.20
C ASP A 58 20.59 -9.39 4.50
N ALA A 59 19.50 -8.65 4.75
CA ALA A 59 19.34 -7.86 5.96
C ALA A 59 19.17 -8.80 7.16
N ARG A 60 20.12 -8.72 8.10
CA ARG A 60 19.89 -9.24 9.45
C ARG A 60 18.76 -8.42 10.08
N PRO A 61 17.80 -9.04 10.78
CA PRO A 61 16.80 -8.28 11.51
C PRO A 61 17.54 -7.31 12.44
N ALA A 62 17.29 -6.02 12.24
CA ALA A 62 17.83 -5.01 13.11
C ALA A 62 17.32 -5.32 14.52
N LEU A 63 18.21 -5.43 15.50
CA LEU A 63 17.82 -5.22 16.88
C LEU A 63 17.16 -3.84 16.90
N GLU A 64 15.90 -3.77 17.34
CA GLU A 64 15.24 -2.50 17.56
C GLU A 64 16.05 -1.73 18.59
N THR A 65 16.93 -0.87 18.11
CA THR A 65 17.40 0.25 18.91
C THR A 65 16.15 1.07 19.15
N ILE A 66 15.63 1.01 20.38
CA ILE A 66 14.62 1.96 20.84
C ILE A 66 15.28 3.33 20.71
N ILE A 67 14.99 4.02 19.61
CA ILE A 67 15.37 5.42 19.44
C ILE A 67 14.64 6.12 20.59
N SER A 68 15.41 6.55 21.59
CA SER A 68 14.88 7.30 22.72
C SER A 68 14.18 8.52 22.13
N GLY A 69 12.88 8.65 22.42
CA GLY A 69 11.96 9.53 21.70
C GLY A 69 12.54 10.90 21.40
N ASP A 70 12.97 11.10 20.16
CA ASP A 70 13.29 12.42 19.66
C ASP A 70 12.04 13.28 19.81
N ILE A 71 12.21 14.49 20.32
CA ILE A 71 11.13 15.46 20.41
C ILE A 71 10.67 15.69 18.97
N LEU A 72 9.42 15.30 18.67
CA LEU A 72 8.86 15.51 17.34
C LEU A 72 8.99 16.99 16.98
N PRO A 73 9.44 17.31 15.75
CA PRO A 73 9.51 18.69 15.31
C PRO A 73 8.13 19.33 15.42
N ARG A 74 8.09 20.48 16.09
CA ARG A 74 6.90 21.32 16.23
C ARG A 74 7.01 22.49 15.29
N GLY A 75 5.90 22.91 14.72
CA GLY A 75 5.84 24.04 13.80
C GLY A 75 4.57 24.86 14.00
N SER A 76 4.47 25.96 13.27
CA SER A 76 3.30 26.83 13.21
C SER A 76 2.83 27.08 11.78
N GLU A 77 3.45 26.40 10.83
CA GLU A 77 3.18 26.51 9.41
C GLU A 77 1.78 25.99 9.08
N THR A 78 1.26 26.46 7.95
CA THR A 78 0.00 25.96 7.41
C THR A 78 0.29 24.93 6.32
N ILE A 79 -0.31 23.75 6.44
CA ILE A 79 -0.13 22.63 5.50
C ILE A 79 -1.47 22.37 4.81
N LEU A 80 -1.48 22.39 3.48
CA LEU A 80 -2.64 22.02 2.65
C LEU A 80 -2.56 20.52 2.33
N VAL A 81 -3.61 19.78 2.69
CA VAL A 81 -3.66 18.33 2.44
C VAL A 81 -4.67 18.02 1.33
N VAL A 82 -4.16 17.59 0.17
CA VAL A 82 -4.99 17.21 -0.98
C VAL A 82 -4.94 15.70 -1.17
N ASP A 83 -6.02 15.02 -0.77
CA ASP A 83 -6.19 13.57 -0.94
C ASP A 83 -7.67 13.26 -1.26
N ASP A 84 -7.93 12.22 -2.07
CA ASP A 84 -9.29 11.83 -2.48
C ASP A 84 -10.06 11.13 -1.35
N THR A 85 -9.37 10.68 -0.30
CA THR A 85 -9.89 9.82 0.74
C THR A 85 -10.05 10.59 2.07
N PRO A 86 -11.28 10.82 2.56
CA PRO A 86 -11.51 11.60 3.79
C PRO A 86 -10.81 11.07 5.04
N SER A 87 -10.71 9.74 5.20
CA SER A 87 -10.04 9.13 6.35
C SER A 87 -8.54 9.41 6.39
N ILE A 88 -7.89 9.47 5.22
CA ILE A 88 -6.47 9.83 5.12
C ILE A 88 -6.26 11.30 5.50
N ARG A 89 -7.12 12.20 5.00
CA ARG A 89 -7.05 13.63 5.37
C ARG A 89 -7.25 13.84 6.88
N GLN A 90 -8.20 13.11 7.48
CA GLN A 90 -8.44 13.18 8.91
C GLN A 90 -7.26 12.65 9.72
N PHE A 91 -6.72 11.50 9.34
CA PHE A 91 -5.53 10.94 9.99
C PHE A 91 -4.34 11.90 9.99
N ILE A 92 -4.06 12.54 8.84
CA ILE A 92 -2.97 13.52 8.73
C ILE A 92 -3.23 14.73 9.65
N ARG A 93 -4.48 15.20 9.71
CA ARG A 93 -4.87 16.28 10.62
C ARG A 93 -4.64 15.89 12.07
N ASP A 94 -5.11 14.72 12.49
CA ASP A 94 -5.00 14.24 13.87
C ASP A 94 -3.53 14.01 14.29
N ALA A 95 -2.67 13.66 13.34
CA ALA A 95 -1.24 13.47 13.59
C ALA A 95 -0.46 14.79 13.73
N LEU A 96 -0.83 15.83 12.96
CA LEU A 96 -0.03 17.06 12.85
C LEU A 96 -0.57 18.24 13.66
N ASP A 97 -1.88 18.31 13.91
CA ASP A 97 -2.49 19.39 14.72
C ASP A 97 -1.91 19.44 16.15
N PRO A 98 -1.67 18.30 16.85
CA PRO A 98 -1.02 18.32 18.17
C PRO A 98 0.44 18.79 18.14
N LEU A 99 1.08 18.81 16.97
CA LEU A 99 2.45 19.32 16.78
C LEU A 99 2.50 20.82 16.48
N GLY A 100 1.34 21.49 16.40
CA GLY A 100 1.20 22.94 16.21
C GLY A 100 0.94 23.39 14.77
N TYR A 101 0.89 22.46 13.82
CA TYR A 101 0.64 22.78 12.41
C TYR A 101 -0.84 23.07 12.16
N LYS A 102 -1.11 24.08 11.33
CA LYS A 102 -2.47 24.39 10.89
C LYS A 102 -2.78 23.63 9.60
N ILE A 103 -3.78 22.75 9.63
CA ILE A 103 -4.12 21.94 8.45
C ILE A 103 -5.31 22.55 7.70
N LEU A 104 -5.16 22.75 6.38
CA LEU A 104 -6.21 23.14 5.43
C LEU A 104 -6.70 21.91 4.66
#